data_AF-A0A9D1UMJ7-F1
#
_entry.id   AF-A0A9D1UMJ7-F1
#
_cell.length_a   1.000
_cell.length_b   1.000
_cell.length_c   1.000
_cell.angle_alpha   90.00
_cell.angle_beta   90.00
_cell.angle_gamma   90.00
#
_symmetry.space_group_name_H-M   'P 1'
#
loop_
_entity.id
_entity.type
_entity.pdbx_description
1 polymer ?
#
loop_
_entity_poly.entity_id
_entity_poly.type
_entity_poly.pdbx_seq_one_letter_code
_entity_poly.pdbx_strand_id
1 'polypeptide(L)'
;DVRDGDILVGKVTPKGETELTPEERLLRAIFGEKAREVRDTSMKVPHGETGKVIGVRVFSREDDDDLSPGVNEMVRVYVAQKRKIQDGDKLAGRHGNKGVVGKILPAEDMPFLPDGTPVDIILNTHGVPRRMNIGQVLETHLGWLAKNGWSVDTDSEDPKVQAMLETLPEDLYDVPADSLTATPVFDGANNEELSGLLRSVRPNRDGIKLTDEFGKADLIDGRSGEPYPYPVSVGYMYMLKLHHLVDEKIHARSTGPYSMITQQPLGGKAQFGGQRFGEMEVWAMQAYGAAYTLQELLTIKSDDVVGRVKVYEAIVKGENIPDPGIPESFKVLLKELQSLCLNVEVLAADGTPMELSSTDDDELDHANAALGINLSRDERPDADSDVG
;
A
#
# COMPACT_ATOMS: atom_id res chain seq x y z
N ASP A 1 21.03 5.38 -10.34
CA ASP A 1 19.87 5.05 -9.50
C ASP A 1 18.93 6.23 -9.50
N VAL A 2 17.63 5.97 -9.45
CA VAL A 2 16.58 6.99 -9.45
C VAL A 2 15.74 6.84 -8.18
N ARG A 3 15.29 7.97 -7.65
CA ARG A 3 14.47 8.09 -6.44
C ARG A 3 13.18 8.84 -6.74
N ASP A 4 12.27 8.78 -5.79
CA ASP A 4 11.01 9.52 -5.80
C ASP A 4 11.22 10.99 -6.20
N GLY A 5 10.47 11.45 -7.21
CA GLY A 5 10.53 12.81 -7.73
C GLY A 5 11.65 13.09 -8.76
N ASP A 6 12.60 12.18 -8.96
CA ASP A 6 13.64 12.33 -9.98
C ASP A 6 13.03 12.36 -11.38
N ILE A 7 13.61 13.16 -12.28
CA ILE A 7 13.17 13.25 -13.68
C ILE A 7 13.69 12.03 -14.46
N LEU A 8 12.77 11.29 -15.06
CA LEU A 8 13.08 10.18 -15.98
C LEU A 8 13.18 10.66 -17.43
N VAL A 9 12.22 11.49 -17.86
CA VAL A 9 12.18 12.05 -19.22
C VAL A 9 11.83 13.53 -19.13
N GLY A 10 12.78 14.38 -19.53
CA GLY A 10 12.56 15.81 -19.64
C GLY A 10 11.55 16.12 -20.74
N LYS A 11 10.42 16.74 -20.39
CA LYS A 11 9.40 17.14 -21.36
C LYS A 11 8.86 18.52 -21.00
N VAL A 12 8.74 19.37 -22.01
CA VAL A 12 8.12 20.68 -21.89
C VAL A 12 6.92 20.78 -22.81
N THR A 13 5.88 21.50 -22.37
CA THR A 13 4.67 21.73 -23.16
C THR A 13 4.45 23.23 -23.28
N PRO A 14 4.19 23.76 -24.49
CA PRO A 14 3.91 25.18 -24.66
C PRO A 14 2.68 25.56 -23.83
N LYS A 15 2.82 26.60 -23.02
CA LYS A 15 1.71 27.26 -22.33
C LYS A 15 1.23 28.35 -23.30
N GLY A 16 -0.04 28.31 -23.71
CA GLY A 16 -0.61 29.40 -24.51
C GLY A 16 -0.45 30.75 -23.77
N GLU A 17 -0.38 31.85 -24.52
CA GLU A 17 -0.48 33.21 -23.97
C GLU A 17 -1.89 33.47 -23.44
N THR A 18 -2.24 32.87 -22.31
CA THR A 18 -3.38 33.28 -21.50
C THR A 18 -3.00 33.34 -20.02
N GLU A 19 -3.51 34.42 -19.44
CA GLU A 19 -3.40 35.02 -18.10
C GLU A 19 -2.46 34.31 -17.10
N LEU A 20 -1.25 34.86 -16.98
CA LEU A 20 -0.49 34.77 -15.74
C LEU A 20 -1.37 35.28 -14.60
N THR A 21 -1.32 34.63 -13.45
CA THR A 21 -1.95 35.20 -12.27
C THR A 21 -1.35 36.59 -12.00
N PRO A 22 -2.11 37.54 -11.42
CA PRO A 22 -1.58 38.87 -11.09
C PRO A 22 -0.27 38.80 -10.29
N GLU A 23 -0.13 37.80 -9.40
CA GLU A 23 1.06 37.54 -8.58
C GLU A 23 2.23 37.04 -9.42
N GLU A 24 2.01 36.07 -10.33
CA GLU A 24 3.05 35.61 -11.26
C GLU A 24 3.53 36.75 -12.15
N ARG A 25 2.61 37.62 -12.60
CA ARG A 25 2.92 38.80 -13.42
C ARG A 25 3.76 39.80 -12.63
N LEU A 26 3.42 40.06 -11.37
CA LEU A 26 4.20 40.93 -10.48
C LEU A 26 5.59 40.35 -10.18
N LEU A 27 5.69 39.06 -9.87
CA LEU A 27 6.96 38.39 -9.63
C LEU A 27 7.89 38.49 -10.84
N ARG A 28 7.37 38.26 -12.05
CA ARG A 28 8.13 38.44 -13.29
C ARG A 28 8.61 39.88 -13.47
N ALA A 29 7.76 40.87 -13.15
CA ALA A 29 8.13 42.29 -13.23
C ALA A 29 9.26 42.65 -12.24
N ILE A 30 9.26 42.07 -11.03
CA ILE A 30 10.28 42.30 -10.00
C ILE A 30 11.60 41.63 -10.37
N PHE A 31 11.57 40.36 -10.79
CA PHE A 31 12.78 39.57 -11.01
C PHE A 31 13.33 39.67 -12.45
N GLY A 32 12.63 40.33 -13.37
CA GLY A 32 13.06 40.47 -14.76
C GLY A 32 13.16 39.13 -15.51
N GLU A 33 12.49 38.09 -15.01
CA GLU A 33 12.50 36.78 -15.64
C GLU A 33 11.76 36.83 -16.97
N LYS A 34 12.45 36.44 -18.07
CA LYS A 34 11.80 36.29 -19.38
C LYS A 34 10.65 35.30 -19.25
N ALA A 35 9.54 35.59 -19.93
CA ALA A 35 8.40 34.70 -19.99
C ALA A 35 8.86 33.30 -20.42
N ARG A 36 8.78 32.33 -19.52
CA ARG A 36 8.86 30.92 -19.92
C ARG A 36 7.53 30.60 -20.59
N GLU A 37 7.54 30.49 -21.91
CA GLU A 37 6.42 30.09 -22.76
C GLU A 37 6.10 28.58 -22.65
N VAL A 38 6.84 27.87 -21.80
CA VAL A 38 6.74 26.42 -21.66
C VAL A 38 6.58 26.03 -20.20
N ARG A 39 5.70 25.05 -19.95
CA ARG A 39 5.51 24.39 -18.67
C ARG A 39 6.29 23.08 -18.66
N ASP A 40 6.98 22.81 -17.55
CA ASP A 40 7.60 21.51 -17.31
C ASP A 40 6.50 20.44 -17.10
N THR A 41 6.48 19.46 -17.99
CA THR A 41 5.58 18.30 -17.97
C THR A 41 6.39 16.99 -18.01
N SER A 42 7.62 17.04 -17.49
CA SER A 42 8.56 15.92 -17.44
C SER A 42 7.96 14.72 -16.73
N MET A 43 8.30 13.52 -17.21
CA MET A 43 7.98 12.28 -16.52
C MET A 43 8.92 12.15 -15.33
N LYS A 44 8.34 12.05 -14.13
CA LYS A 44 9.07 11.86 -12.87
C LYS A 44 8.82 10.46 -12.32
N VAL A 45 9.76 9.98 -11.50
CA VAL A 45 9.57 8.74 -10.74
C VAL A 45 8.37 8.91 -9.80
N PRO A 46 7.40 7.98 -9.80
CA PRO A 46 6.25 8.03 -8.89
C PRO A 46 6.64 7.90 -7.41
N HIS A 47 5.71 8.29 -6.54
CA HIS A 47 5.91 8.22 -5.10
C HIS A 47 6.15 6.79 -4.61
N GLY A 48 7.19 6.63 -3.79
CA GLY A 48 7.57 5.33 -3.22
C GLY A 48 8.23 4.36 -4.20
N GLU A 49 8.51 4.79 -5.44
CA GLU A 49 9.31 4.01 -6.38
C GLU A 49 10.78 4.40 -6.32
N THR A 50 11.66 3.40 -6.32
CA THR A 50 13.11 3.59 -6.40
C THR A 50 13.72 2.46 -7.20
N GLY A 51 14.87 2.69 -7.83
CA GLY A 51 15.55 1.61 -8.51
C GLY A 51 16.67 2.04 -9.43
N LYS A 52 17.05 1.12 -10.32
CA LYS A 52 18.07 1.34 -11.33
C LYS A 52 17.41 1.32 -12.70
N VAL A 53 17.72 2.31 -13.53
CA VAL A 53 17.33 2.27 -14.94
C VAL A 53 18.13 1.15 -15.61
N ILE A 54 17.44 0.16 -16.15
CA ILE A 54 18.06 -0.99 -16.83
C ILE A 54 18.00 -0.88 -18.35
N GLY A 55 17.15 0.00 -18.86
CA GLY A 55 17.00 0.22 -20.29
C GLY A 55 16.11 1.40 -20.59
N VAL A 56 16.38 2.05 -21.71
CA VAL A 56 15.56 3.12 -22.28
C VAL A 56 15.27 2.73 -23.72
N ARG A 57 14.01 2.83 -24.13
CA ARG A 57 13.60 2.61 -25.51
C ARG A 57 12.87 3.85 -25.99
N VAL A 58 13.43 4.47 -27.02
CA VAL A 58 12.88 5.65 -27.68
C VAL A 58 12.28 5.20 -28.99
N PHE A 59 11.11 5.75 -29.31
CA PHE A 59 10.43 5.59 -30.58
C PHE A 59 10.16 7.00 -31.14
N SER A 60 10.51 7.23 -32.41
CA SER A 60 10.36 8.54 -33.04
C SER A 60 9.63 8.43 -34.36
N ARG A 61 8.72 9.37 -34.63
CA ARG A 61 8.05 9.46 -35.92
C ARG A 61 9.02 9.82 -37.04
N GLU A 62 10.11 10.51 -36.73
CA GLU A 62 11.17 10.85 -37.69
C GLU A 62 11.96 9.61 -38.14
N ASP A 63 12.04 8.60 -37.27
CA ASP A 63 12.71 7.32 -37.52
C ASP A 63 11.78 6.26 -38.15
N ASP A 64 10.58 6.68 -38.62
CA ASP A 64 9.53 5.84 -39.21
C ASP A 64 8.97 4.77 -38.24
N ASP A 65 8.99 5.04 -36.93
CA ASP A 65 8.32 4.19 -35.94
C ASP A 65 6.79 4.39 -35.95
N ASP A 66 6.04 3.29 -35.79
CA ASP A 66 4.58 3.31 -35.72
C ASP A 66 4.09 3.91 -34.38
N LEU A 67 3.66 5.17 -34.42
CA LEU A 67 3.20 5.96 -33.28
C LEU A 67 1.76 6.43 -33.48
N SER A 68 1.00 6.47 -32.37
CA SER A 68 -0.38 6.98 -32.37
C SER A 68 -0.49 8.38 -32.98
N PRO A 69 -1.59 8.72 -33.68
CA PRO A 69 -1.77 10.03 -34.29
C PRO A 69 -1.56 11.18 -33.29
N GLY A 70 -0.77 12.18 -33.67
CA GLY A 70 -0.43 13.33 -32.82
C GLY A 70 0.72 13.11 -31.83
N VAL A 71 1.28 11.89 -31.75
CA VAL A 71 2.51 11.60 -30.98
C VAL A 71 3.73 11.69 -31.90
N ASN A 72 4.68 12.55 -31.53
CA ASN A 72 5.94 12.73 -32.27
C ASN A 72 7.03 11.77 -31.78
N GLU A 73 7.15 11.61 -30.45
CA GLU A 73 8.15 10.77 -29.81
C GLU A 73 7.54 10.06 -28.60
N MET A 74 7.91 8.79 -28.39
CA MET A 74 7.52 7.99 -27.23
C MET A 74 8.77 7.40 -26.57
N VAL A 75 8.98 7.73 -25.30
CA VAL A 75 10.10 7.22 -24.51
C VAL A 75 9.59 6.27 -23.43
N ARG A 76 10.15 5.07 -23.35
CA ARG A 76 9.91 4.08 -22.28
C ARG A 76 11.17 3.88 -21.47
N VAL A 77 11.10 4.12 -20.17
CA VAL A 77 12.20 3.91 -19.22
C VAL A 77 11.88 2.71 -18.34
N TYR A 78 12.73 1.70 -18.36
CA TYR A 78 12.59 0.49 -17.53
C TYR A 78 13.41 0.66 -16.26
N VAL A 79 12.73 0.68 -15.11
CA VAL A 79 13.35 0.78 -13.79
C VAL A 79 13.21 -0.57 -13.08
N ALA A 80 14.34 -1.16 -12.69
CA ALA A 80 14.37 -2.39 -11.91
C ALA A 80 14.64 -2.10 -10.43
N GLN A 81 13.91 -2.79 -9.57
CA GLN A 81 14.02 -2.69 -8.12
C GLN A 81 14.27 -4.08 -7.52
N LYS A 82 15.21 -4.16 -6.57
CA LYS A 82 15.49 -5.38 -5.81
C LYS A 82 14.89 -5.25 -4.42
N ARG A 83 13.70 -5.82 -4.22
CA ARG A 83 12.96 -5.75 -2.95
C ARG A 83 13.30 -6.93 -2.04
N LYS A 84 13.86 -6.64 -0.87
CA LYS A 84 14.02 -7.63 0.22
C LYS A 84 12.67 -7.93 0.87
N ILE A 85 12.59 -8.98 1.68
CA ILE A 85 11.42 -9.20 2.55
C ILE A 85 11.39 -8.09 3.62
N GLN A 86 10.19 -7.60 3.93
CA GLN A 86 9.98 -6.56 4.93
C GLN A 86 8.73 -6.86 5.76
N ASP A 87 8.62 -6.18 6.90
CA ASP A 87 7.42 -6.23 7.73
C ASP A 87 6.20 -5.76 6.93
N GLY A 88 5.11 -6.54 6.97
CA GLY A 88 3.91 -6.31 6.17
C GLY A 88 3.86 -7.08 4.85
N ASP A 89 4.98 -7.61 4.34
CA ASP A 89 4.96 -8.49 3.17
C ASP A 89 4.17 -9.77 3.46
N LYS A 90 3.42 -10.25 2.47
CA LYS A 90 2.58 -11.44 2.63
C LYS A 90 3.32 -12.72 2.27
N LEU A 91 3.34 -13.67 3.20
CA LEU A 91 3.84 -15.03 3.01
C LEU A 91 2.69 -16.05 3.04
N ALA A 92 2.88 -17.18 2.36
CA ALA A 92 1.96 -18.30 2.44
C ALA A 92 2.68 -19.65 2.29
N GLY A 93 2.20 -20.67 3.00
CA GLY A 93 2.54 -22.05 2.71
C GLY A 93 1.61 -22.64 1.64
N ARG A 94 1.90 -23.87 1.22
CA ARG A 94 1.11 -24.59 0.20
C ARG A 94 -0.27 -25.02 0.70
N HIS A 95 -0.47 -25.08 2.01
CA HIS A 95 -1.70 -25.54 2.66
C HIS A 95 -2.67 -24.41 3.04
N GLY A 96 -2.55 -23.24 2.38
CA GLY A 96 -3.44 -22.09 2.57
C GLY A 96 -3.22 -21.30 3.88
N ASN A 97 -2.25 -21.73 4.71
CA ASN A 97 -1.73 -20.92 5.81
C ASN A 97 -1.04 -19.68 5.23
N LYS A 98 -1.51 -18.50 5.62
CA LYS A 98 -1.02 -17.22 5.09
C LYS A 98 -1.05 -16.16 6.17
N GLY A 99 -0.09 -15.25 6.11
CA GLY A 99 0.06 -14.16 7.05
C GLY A 99 0.90 -13.05 6.45
N VAL A 100 0.90 -11.90 7.12
CA VAL A 100 1.90 -10.86 6.86
C VAL A 100 3.07 -11.06 7.82
N VAL A 101 4.28 -10.70 7.40
CA VAL A 101 5.44 -10.66 8.29
C VAL A 101 5.17 -9.62 9.37
N GLY A 102 5.07 -10.06 10.63
CA GLY A 102 4.80 -9.16 11.76
C GLY A 102 6.06 -8.50 12.30
N LYS A 103 7.19 -9.23 12.28
CA LYS A 103 8.50 -8.74 12.73
C LYS A 103 9.62 -9.61 12.14
N ILE A 104 10.69 -8.96 11.69
CA ILE A 104 11.97 -9.62 11.37
C ILE A 104 12.91 -9.45 12.57
N LEU A 105 13.28 -10.56 13.21
CA LEU A 105 14.19 -10.54 14.36
C LEU A 105 15.65 -10.68 13.90
N PRO A 106 16.61 -10.16 14.69
CA PRO A 106 18.01 -10.58 14.58
C PRO A 106 18.15 -12.09 14.77
N ALA A 107 19.20 -12.68 14.19
CA ALA A 107 19.37 -14.14 14.22
C ALA A 107 19.63 -14.68 15.64
N GLU A 108 20.33 -13.90 16.46
CA GLU A 108 20.63 -14.18 17.86
C GLU A 108 19.39 -14.16 18.77
N ASP A 109 18.34 -13.45 18.36
CA ASP A 109 17.08 -13.34 19.09
C ASP A 109 16.13 -14.50 18.79
N MET A 110 16.41 -15.30 17.75
CA MET A 110 15.56 -16.40 17.33
C MET A 110 15.73 -17.60 18.26
N PRO A 111 14.66 -18.36 18.55
CA PRO A 111 14.78 -19.67 19.14
C PRO A 111 15.75 -20.54 18.34
N PHE A 112 16.66 -21.22 19.02
CA PHE A 112 17.67 -22.05 18.38
C PHE A 112 17.70 -23.46 18.94
N LEU A 113 18.13 -24.39 18.09
CA LEU A 113 18.28 -25.82 18.41
C LEU A 113 19.50 -26.05 19.30
N PRO A 114 19.63 -27.22 19.97
CA PRO A 114 20.75 -27.50 20.87
C PRO A 114 22.13 -27.44 20.21
N ASP A 115 22.20 -27.55 18.87
CA ASP A 115 23.44 -27.42 18.10
C ASP A 115 23.78 -25.97 17.71
N GLY A 116 22.98 -25.00 18.17
CA GLY A 116 23.16 -23.57 17.90
C GLY A 116 22.43 -23.07 16.65
N THR A 117 21.72 -23.93 15.91
CA THR A 117 21.05 -23.52 14.67
C THR A 117 19.77 -22.72 14.99
N PRO A 118 19.67 -21.43 14.61
CA PRO A 118 18.45 -20.65 14.80
C PRO A 118 17.36 -21.09 13.81
N VAL A 119 16.09 -21.00 14.22
CA VAL A 119 14.96 -21.22 13.32
C VAL A 119 14.77 -20.02 12.38
N ASP A 120 14.30 -20.27 11.14
CA ASP A 120 14.11 -19.20 10.14
C ASP A 120 12.76 -18.45 10.29
N ILE A 121 11.69 -19.18 10.65
CA ILE A 121 10.33 -18.65 10.74
C ILE A 121 9.57 -19.29 11.90
N ILE A 122 8.76 -18.48 12.60
CA ILE A 122 7.91 -18.94 13.70
C ILE A 122 6.45 -18.82 13.27
N LEU A 123 5.74 -19.95 13.22
CA LEU A 123 4.32 -20.01 12.88
C LEU A 123 3.47 -20.22 14.14
N ASN A 124 2.37 -19.48 14.26
CA ASN A 124 1.51 -19.55 15.44
C ASN A 124 0.64 -20.81 15.45
N THR A 125 0.78 -21.62 16.50
CA THR A 125 0.05 -22.89 16.70
C THR A 125 -1.47 -22.72 16.69
N HIS A 126 -2.01 -21.62 17.23
CA HIS A 126 -3.46 -21.38 17.29
C HIS A 126 -4.13 -21.33 15.91
N GLY A 127 -3.35 -21.07 14.86
CA GLY A 127 -3.84 -21.01 13.49
C GLY A 127 -4.14 -22.37 12.87
N VAL A 128 -3.54 -23.45 13.37
CA VAL A 128 -3.51 -24.77 12.71
C VAL A 128 -4.78 -25.59 12.96
N PRO A 129 -5.22 -25.87 14.21
CA PRO A 129 -6.33 -26.80 14.45
C PRO A 129 -7.65 -26.29 13.87
N ARG A 130 -7.94 -25.00 14.01
CA ARG A 130 -9.19 -24.38 13.55
C ARG A 130 -9.36 -24.34 12.03
N ARG A 131 -8.27 -24.48 11.27
CA ARG A 131 -8.28 -24.40 9.80
C ARG A 131 -8.29 -25.78 9.12
N MET A 132 -8.21 -26.85 9.91
CA MET A 132 -8.21 -28.24 9.42
C MET A 132 -7.18 -28.51 8.31
N ASN A 133 -6.08 -27.75 8.29
CA ASN A 133 -5.02 -27.87 7.30
C ASN A 133 -3.76 -28.49 7.92
N ILE A 134 -3.93 -29.69 8.47
CA ILE A 134 -2.87 -30.46 9.16
C ILE A 134 -1.73 -30.85 8.22
N GLY A 135 -1.96 -30.86 6.91
CA GLY A 135 -0.92 -31.13 5.90
C GLY A 135 0.33 -30.27 6.06
N GLN A 136 0.22 -29.04 6.58
CA GLN A 136 1.40 -28.21 6.86
C GLN A 136 2.30 -28.81 7.98
N VAL A 137 1.71 -29.49 8.95
CA VAL A 137 2.44 -30.16 10.04
C VAL A 137 3.09 -31.43 9.50
N LEU A 138 2.36 -32.21 8.70
CA LEU A 138 2.90 -33.39 8.02
C LEU A 138 4.07 -33.02 7.09
N GLU A 139 3.92 -31.93 6.33
CA GLU A 139 4.99 -31.35 5.50
C GLU A 139 6.20 -30.96 6.34
N THR A 140 5.98 -30.35 7.52
CA THR A 140 7.07 -29.92 8.43
C THR A 140 7.89 -31.13 8.90
N HIS A 141 7.21 -32.22 9.28
CA HIS A 141 7.87 -33.45 9.71
C HIS A 141 8.62 -34.14 8.56
N LEU A 142 8.00 -34.26 7.39
CA LEU A 142 8.65 -34.83 6.23
C LEU A 142 9.82 -33.97 5.73
N GLY A 143 9.70 -32.64 5.80
CA GLY A 143 10.77 -31.73 5.46
C GLY A 143 11.97 -31.87 6.41
N TRP A 144 11.74 -32.12 7.70
CA TRP A 144 12.80 -32.44 8.65
C TRP A 144 13.52 -33.73 8.31
N LEU A 145 12.77 -34.78 7.95
CA LEU A 145 13.31 -36.06 7.47
C LEU A 145 14.15 -35.87 6.21
N ALA A 146 13.62 -35.18 5.21
CA ALA A 146 14.31 -34.90 3.96
C ALA A 146 15.61 -34.10 4.17
N LYS A 147 15.62 -33.15 5.12
CA LYS A 147 16.80 -32.36 5.45
C LYS A 147 17.91 -33.22 6.06
N ASN A 148 17.59 -34.04 7.06
CA ASN A 148 18.59 -34.75 7.85
C ASN A 148 18.93 -36.15 7.29
N GLY A 149 18.04 -36.69 6.45
CA GLY A 149 18.10 -38.09 6.02
C GLY A 149 17.69 -39.05 7.14
N TRP A 150 17.48 -40.31 6.77
CA TRP A 150 17.11 -41.37 7.68
C TRP A 150 17.74 -42.70 7.24
N SER A 151 17.83 -43.64 8.17
CA SER A 151 18.25 -45.01 7.90
C SER A 151 17.42 -45.94 8.79
N VAL A 152 16.60 -46.77 8.15
CA VAL A 152 15.68 -47.68 8.84
C VAL A 152 16.43 -48.93 9.28
N ASP A 153 16.29 -49.28 10.55
CA ASP A 153 16.72 -50.58 11.08
C ASP A 153 15.66 -51.64 10.76
N THR A 154 15.92 -52.47 9.77
CA THR A 154 15.00 -53.53 9.30
C THR A 154 14.81 -54.65 10.32
N ASP A 155 15.75 -54.81 11.25
CA ASP A 155 15.72 -55.85 12.28
C ASP A 155 15.07 -55.36 13.59
N SER A 156 14.55 -54.13 13.61
CA SER A 156 13.95 -53.53 14.80
C SER A 156 12.68 -54.25 15.25
N GLU A 157 12.60 -54.62 16.53
CA GLU A 157 11.40 -55.22 17.14
C GLU A 157 10.26 -54.20 17.42
N ASP A 158 10.45 -52.92 17.09
CA ASP A 158 9.46 -51.87 17.32
C ASP A 158 8.22 -52.08 16.41
N PRO A 159 7.01 -52.26 16.99
CA PRO A 159 5.80 -52.49 16.21
C PRO A 159 5.51 -51.39 15.18
N LYS A 160 5.90 -50.14 15.44
CA LYS A 160 5.69 -49.04 14.48
C LYS A 160 6.67 -49.07 13.32
N VAL A 161 7.90 -49.54 13.56
CA VAL A 161 8.89 -49.71 12.49
C VAL A 161 8.49 -50.89 11.61
N GLN A 162 8.04 -52.00 12.21
CA GLN A 162 7.51 -53.15 11.47
C GLN A 162 6.27 -52.78 10.63
N ALA A 163 5.32 -52.05 11.19
CA ALA A 163 4.15 -51.57 10.44
C ALA A 163 4.53 -50.64 9.27
N MET A 164 5.56 -49.80 9.43
CA MET A 164 6.09 -48.98 8.34
C MET A 164 6.75 -49.84 7.25
N LEU A 165 7.50 -50.89 7.60
CA LEU A 165 8.19 -51.74 6.63
C LEU A 165 7.22 -52.50 5.70
N GLU A 166 5.97 -52.73 6.11
CA GLU A 166 4.95 -53.37 5.28
C GLU A 166 4.51 -52.51 4.09
N THR A 167 4.54 -51.18 4.23
CA THR A 167 4.03 -50.25 3.20
C THR A 167 5.12 -49.42 2.55
N LEU A 168 6.22 -49.15 3.26
CA LEU A 168 7.33 -48.34 2.78
C LEU A 168 8.14 -49.12 1.72
N PRO A 169 8.33 -48.55 0.51
CA PRO A 169 9.21 -49.13 -0.50
C PRO A 169 10.67 -49.29 -0.02
N GLU A 170 11.32 -50.38 -0.42
CA GLU A 170 12.71 -50.71 0.00
C GLU A 170 13.73 -49.64 -0.40
N ASP A 171 13.49 -48.91 -1.50
CA ASP A 171 14.33 -47.80 -1.95
C ASP A 171 14.30 -46.59 -1.00
N LEU A 172 13.31 -46.52 -0.10
CA LEU A 172 13.20 -45.49 0.92
C LEU A 172 13.69 -45.93 2.29
N TYR A 173 14.32 -47.10 2.44
CA TYR A 173 14.86 -47.55 3.72
C TYR A 173 16.10 -46.76 4.15
N ASP A 174 16.88 -46.27 3.19
CA ASP A 174 18.05 -45.44 3.44
C ASP A 174 18.07 -44.23 2.51
N VAL A 175 17.85 -43.04 3.08
CA VAL A 175 17.81 -41.78 2.34
C VAL A 175 18.84 -40.81 2.94
N PRO A 176 19.77 -40.28 2.13
CA PRO A 176 20.78 -39.34 2.61
C PRO A 176 20.17 -37.98 2.97
N ALA A 177 20.92 -37.18 3.73
CA ALA A 177 20.57 -35.80 4.03
C ALA A 177 20.40 -34.95 2.77
N ASP A 178 19.62 -33.87 2.87
CA ASP A 178 19.30 -32.95 1.77
C ASP A 178 18.66 -33.61 0.54
N SER A 179 17.89 -34.68 0.74
CA SER A 179 17.22 -35.39 -0.34
C SER A 179 15.89 -34.73 -0.75
N LEU A 180 15.57 -34.79 -2.04
CA LEU A 180 14.26 -34.37 -2.53
C LEU A 180 13.27 -35.53 -2.40
N THR A 181 12.18 -35.31 -1.66
CA THR A 181 11.10 -36.29 -1.47
C THR A 181 9.86 -35.88 -2.25
N ALA A 182 9.12 -36.85 -2.78
CA ALA A 182 7.85 -36.63 -3.45
C ALA A 182 6.73 -37.39 -2.72
N THR A 183 5.65 -36.69 -2.39
CA THR A 183 4.41 -37.29 -1.89
C THR A 183 3.28 -36.97 -2.86
N PRO A 184 2.91 -37.89 -3.76
CA PRO A 184 1.80 -37.70 -4.68
C PRO A 184 0.50 -37.35 -3.96
N VAL A 185 -0.35 -36.56 -4.61
CA VAL A 185 -1.66 -36.22 -4.05
C VAL A 185 -2.53 -37.48 -4.06
N PHE A 186 -3.12 -37.81 -2.90
CA PHE A 186 -3.95 -39.01 -2.65
C PHE A 186 -3.22 -40.36 -2.59
N ASP A 187 -1.90 -40.40 -2.82
CA ASP A 187 -1.06 -41.61 -2.78
C ASP A 187 0.31 -41.28 -2.14
N GLY A 188 0.28 -40.41 -1.13
CA GLY A 188 1.47 -39.90 -0.45
C GLY A 188 1.81 -40.71 0.80
N ALA A 189 2.83 -40.25 1.52
CA ALA A 189 3.28 -40.91 2.76
C ALA A 189 2.15 -41.02 3.79
N ASN A 190 1.99 -42.22 4.34
CA ASN A 190 1.00 -42.54 5.37
C ASN A 190 1.47 -42.07 6.75
N ASN A 191 0.55 -42.02 7.72
CA ASN A 191 0.87 -41.55 9.07
C ASN A 191 1.82 -42.51 9.80
N GLU A 192 1.65 -43.81 9.57
CA GLU A 192 2.47 -44.89 10.10
C GLU A 192 3.89 -44.78 9.57
N GLU A 193 4.04 -44.58 8.26
CA GLU A 193 5.34 -44.35 7.61
C GLU A 193 6.04 -43.12 8.17
N LEU A 194 5.34 -41.98 8.24
CA LEU A 194 5.92 -40.74 8.75
C LEU A 194 6.34 -40.87 10.22
N SER A 195 5.52 -41.51 11.07
CA SER A 195 5.85 -41.73 12.48
C SER A 195 7.01 -42.69 12.67
N GLY A 196 7.11 -43.74 11.84
CA GLY A 196 8.23 -44.69 11.85
C GLY A 196 9.53 -44.01 11.41
N LEU A 197 9.47 -43.26 10.31
CA LEU A 197 10.63 -42.55 9.76
C LEU A 197 11.21 -41.52 10.75
N LEU A 198 10.36 -40.78 11.50
CA LEU A 198 10.81 -39.85 12.54
C LEU A 198 11.67 -40.52 13.64
N ARG A 199 11.47 -41.82 13.88
CA ARG A 199 12.31 -42.59 14.82
C ARG A 199 13.68 -42.92 14.21
N SER A 200 13.76 -43.05 12.89
CA SER A 200 14.96 -43.43 12.12
C SER A 200 15.76 -42.26 11.54
N VAL A 201 15.46 -41.02 11.94
CA VAL A 201 16.21 -39.80 11.53
C VAL A 201 17.68 -39.94 11.90
N ARG A 202 18.57 -39.60 10.95
CA ARG A 202 20.02 -39.59 11.18
C ARG A 202 20.40 -38.49 12.17
N PRO A 203 21.38 -38.75 13.06
CA PRO A 203 21.90 -37.69 13.92
C PRO A 203 22.64 -36.63 13.10
N ASN A 204 22.82 -35.45 13.69
CA ASN A 204 23.65 -34.41 13.11
C ASN A 204 25.15 -34.80 13.12
N ARG A 205 26.02 -33.89 12.66
CA ARG A 205 27.49 -34.11 12.61
C ARG A 205 28.12 -34.52 13.95
N ASP A 206 27.50 -34.15 15.07
CA ASP A 206 27.99 -34.37 16.42
C ASP A 206 27.39 -35.66 17.05
N GLY A 207 26.63 -36.43 16.27
CA GLY A 207 25.99 -37.66 16.72
C GLY A 207 24.71 -37.43 17.53
N ILE A 208 24.19 -36.20 17.56
CA ILE A 208 23.01 -35.82 18.35
C ILE A 208 21.77 -35.89 17.47
N LYS A 209 20.75 -36.59 17.96
CA LYS A 209 19.40 -36.55 17.38
C LYS A 209 18.65 -35.35 17.97
N LEU A 210 18.36 -34.35 17.15
CA LEU A 210 17.80 -33.07 17.61
C LEU A 210 16.29 -33.11 17.85
N THR A 211 15.57 -34.06 17.25
CA THR A 211 14.12 -34.21 17.40
C THR A 211 13.74 -35.53 18.05
N ASP A 212 12.67 -35.49 18.84
CA ASP A 212 11.99 -36.65 19.38
C ASP A 212 11.20 -37.42 18.31
N GLU A 213 10.52 -38.48 18.73
CA GLU A 213 9.66 -39.31 17.85
C GLU A 213 8.38 -38.60 17.35
N PHE A 214 8.04 -37.44 17.91
CA PHE A 214 6.89 -36.64 17.53
C PHE A 214 7.27 -35.45 16.63
N GLY A 215 8.54 -35.34 16.21
CA GLY A 215 9.04 -34.23 15.41
C GLY A 215 9.21 -32.94 16.21
N LYS A 216 9.41 -33.03 17.54
CA LYS A 216 9.64 -31.89 18.41
C LYS A 216 11.08 -31.84 18.89
N ALA A 217 11.61 -30.65 19.10
CA ALA A 217 12.94 -30.41 19.64
C ALA A 217 12.88 -29.50 20.86
N ASP A 218 13.88 -29.64 21.72
CA ASP A 218 14.12 -28.68 22.80
C ASP A 218 14.75 -27.42 22.21
N LEU A 219 14.06 -26.30 22.33
CA LEU A 219 14.52 -25.01 21.85
C LEU A 219 15.06 -24.19 23.01
N ILE A 220 16.04 -23.33 22.71
CA ILE A 220 16.58 -22.35 23.64
C ILE A 220 16.13 -20.96 23.19
N ASP A 221 15.66 -20.13 24.13
CA ASP A 221 15.31 -18.75 23.84
C ASP A 221 16.58 -17.91 23.59
N GLY A 222 16.72 -17.39 22.37
CA GLY A 222 17.84 -16.53 21.98
C GLY A 222 18.02 -15.27 22.82
N ARG A 223 16.95 -14.80 23.48
CA ARG A 223 17.00 -13.56 24.28
C ARG A 223 17.42 -13.77 25.72
N SER A 224 16.84 -14.76 26.39
CA SER A 224 17.16 -15.05 27.79
C SER A 224 18.29 -16.07 27.96
N GLY A 225 18.48 -16.95 26.98
CA GLY A 225 19.38 -18.10 27.06
C GLY A 225 18.78 -19.31 27.79
N GLU A 226 17.56 -19.20 28.32
CA GLU A 226 16.88 -20.29 29.02
C GLU A 226 16.22 -21.25 28.02
N PRO A 227 16.19 -22.56 28.30
CA PRO A 227 15.44 -23.52 27.49
C PRO A 227 13.93 -23.29 27.63
N TYR A 228 13.19 -23.49 26.53
CA TYR A 228 11.73 -23.50 26.61
C TYR A 228 11.26 -24.67 27.49
N PRO A 229 10.18 -24.49 28.28
CA PRO A 229 9.74 -25.51 29.24
C PRO A 229 9.14 -26.77 28.60
N TYR A 230 8.81 -26.73 27.31
CA TYR A 230 8.22 -27.85 26.57
C TYR A 230 8.86 -27.98 25.18
N PRO A 231 8.99 -29.20 24.65
CA PRO A 231 9.52 -29.41 23.31
C PRO A 231 8.55 -28.87 22.25
N VAL A 232 9.12 -28.26 21.21
CA VAL A 232 8.38 -27.53 20.16
C VAL A 232 8.55 -28.26 18.84
N SER A 233 7.47 -28.39 18.07
CA SER A 233 7.54 -28.96 16.71
C SER A 233 8.44 -28.12 15.81
N VAL A 234 9.46 -28.74 15.24
CA VAL A 234 10.42 -28.12 14.32
C VAL A 234 10.50 -28.92 13.03
N GLY A 235 10.86 -28.24 11.94
CA GLY A 235 11.03 -28.88 10.65
C GLY A 235 11.15 -27.88 9.52
N TYR A 236 11.15 -28.39 8.29
CA TYR A 236 11.26 -27.57 7.09
C TYR A 236 9.92 -27.50 6.39
N MET A 237 9.41 -26.29 6.21
CA MET A 237 8.17 -26.01 5.48
C MET A 237 8.47 -25.14 4.26
N TYR A 238 7.84 -25.44 3.15
CA TYR A 238 8.00 -24.66 1.92
C TYR A 238 7.12 -23.41 1.94
N MET A 239 7.76 -22.25 2.07
CA MET A 239 7.10 -20.94 2.16
C MET A 239 7.26 -20.12 0.87
N LEU A 240 6.18 -19.47 0.46
CA LEU A 240 6.10 -18.63 -0.73
C LEU A 240 6.00 -17.15 -0.33
N LYS A 241 6.77 -16.29 -1.01
CA LYS A 241 6.56 -14.84 -1.00
C LYS A 241 5.50 -14.47 -2.02
N LEU A 242 4.37 -13.91 -1.56
CA LEU A 242 3.28 -13.52 -2.45
C LEU A 242 3.48 -12.11 -3.00
N HIS A 243 2.87 -11.84 -4.16
CA HIS A 243 2.84 -10.51 -4.77
C HIS A 243 1.80 -9.59 -4.09
N HIS A 244 1.90 -9.49 -2.77
CA HIS A 244 1.16 -8.57 -1.93
C HIS A 244 2.17 -7.94 -0.97
N LEU A 245 2.91 -6.97 -1.49
CA LEU A 245 4.03 -6.34 -0.83
C LEU A 245 3.60 -5.06 -0.13
N VAL A 246 4.25 -4.73 0.98
CA VAL A 246 3.92 -3.53 1.76
C VAL A 246 4.18 -2.26 0.94
N ASP A 247 5.29 -2.21 0.21
CA ASP A 247 5.69 -1.08 -0.64
C ASP A 247 4.63 -0.71 -1.69
N GLU A 248 3.85 -1.69 -2.16
CA GLU A 248 2.78 -1.47 -3.12
C GLU A 248 1.51 -0.96 -2.46
N LYS A 249 1.28 -1.35 -1.20
CA LYS A 249 0.07 -1.03 -0.44
C LYS A 249 0.15 0.25 0.37
N ILE A 250 1.35 0.65 0.80
CA ILE A 250 1.53 1.90 1.53
C ILE A 250 1.17 3.07 0.62
N HIS A 251 0.31 3.93 1.12
CA HIS A 251 -0.15 5.13 0.42
C HIS A 251 -0.60 6.17 1.44
N ALA A 252 -0.15 7.40 1.25
CA ALA A 252 -0.51 8.54 2.08
C ALA A 252 -0.70 9.76 1.17
N ARG A 253 -1.61 10.65 1.57
CA ARG A 253 -1.90 11.90 0.87
C ARG A 253 -2.18 12.97 1.90
N SER A 254 -1.54 14.13 1.75
CA SER A 254 -1.91 15.37 2.44
C SER A 254 -2.88 16.16 1.55
N THR A 255 -2.36 16.76 0.48
CA THR A 255 -3.11 17.40 -0.60
C THR A 255 -2.75 16.73 -1.93
N GLY A 256 -3.54 16.91 -2.98
CA GLY A 256 -3.30 16.23 -4.25
C GLY A 256 -4.29 16.64 -5.32
N PRO A 257 -4.37 15.90 -6.43
CA PRO A 257 -5.30 16.23 -7.50
C PRO A 257 -6.75 15.95 -7.09
N TYR A 258 -7.66 16.73 -7.69
CA TYR A 258 -9.11 16.67 -7.47
C TYR A 258 -9.82 16.39 -8.80
N SER A 259 -11.03 15.84 -8.71
CA SER A 259 -11.92 15.66 -9.85
C SER A 259 -12.41 17.01 -10.35
N MET A 260 -12.40 17.22 -11.66
CA MET A 260 -12.94 18.44 -12.26
C MET A 260 -14.47 18.56 -12.12
N ILE A 261 -15.16 17.42 -11.94
CA ILE A 261 -16.62 17.37 -11.89
C ILE A 261 -17.11 17.58 -10.46
N THR A 262 -16.64 16.73 -9.53
CA THR A 262 -17.15 16.69 -8.16
C THR A 262 -16.30 17.52 -7.19
N GLN A 263 -15.17 18.06 -7.64
CA GLN A 263 -14.16 18.72 -6.79
C GLN A 263 -13.63 17.88 -5.62
N GLN A 264 -13.94 16.59 -5.58
CA GLN A 264 -13.45 15.65 -4.57
C GLN A 264 -12.03 15.14 -4.89
N PRO A 265 -11.25 14.73 -3.87
CA PRO A 265 -9.98 14.04 -4.08
C PRO A 265 -10.10 12.86 -5.06
N LEU A 266 -9.17 12.75 -6.01
CA LEU A 266 -9.11 11.57 -6.88
C LEU A 266 -8.92 10.27 -6.08
N GLY A 267 -9.25 9.12 -6.66
CA GLY A 267 -9.10 7.81 -6.03
C GLY A 267 -7.85 7.06 -6.46
N GLY A 268 -7.31 6.21 -5.58
CA GLY A 268 -6.24 5.27 -5.93
C GLY A 268 -4.82 5.82 -5.86
N LYS A 269 -3.87 4.94 -5.54
CA LYS A 269 -2.45 5.28 -5.31
C LYS A 269 -1.78 5.92 -6.52
N ALA A 270 -2.04 5.40 -7.73
CA ALA A 270 -1.43 5.88 -8.97
C ALA A 270 -1.75 7.36 -9.28
N GLN A 271 -2.90 7.85 -8.81
CA GLN A 271 -3.33 9.24 -8.98
C GLN A 271 -3.02 10.11 -7.77
N PHE A 272 -2.26 9.58 -6.80
CA PHE A 272 -2.06 10.23 -5.50
C PHE A 272 -3.41 10.55 -4.81
N GLY A 273 -4.31 9.56 -4.83
CA GLY A 273 -5.71 9.71 -4.43
C GLY A 273 -5.96 9.75 -2.92
N GLY A 274 -7.13 10.24 -2.51
CA GLY A 274 -7.60 10.19 -1.13
C GLY A 274 -8.12 8.82 -0.72
N GLN A 275 -8.33 8.63 0.58
CA GLN A 275 -9.08 7.49 1.11
C GLN A 275 -10.57 7.77 1.04
N ARG A 276 -11.36 6.75 0.70
CA ARG A 276 -12.81 6.89 0.69
C ARG A 276 -13.34 6.81 2.12
N PHE A 277 -13.93 7.91 2.58
CA PHE A 277 -14.75 7.92 3.78
C PHE A 277 -16.19 7.60 3.37
N GLY A 278 -16.63 6.37 3.63
CA GLY A 278 -17.90 5.84 3.14
C GLY A 278 -19.06 6.08 4.09
N GLU A 279 -20.24 5.62 3.66
CA GLU A 279 -21.48 5.74 4.41
C GLU A 279 -21.41 5.03 5.79
N MET A 280 -20.83 3.83 5.84
CA MET A 280 -20.69 3.10 7.11
C MET A 280 -19.76 3.82 8.10
N GLU A 281 -18.71 4.48 7.60
CA GLU A 281 -17.82 5.30 8.43
C GLU A 281 -18.52 6.58 8.93
N VAL A 282 -19.41 7.18 8.13
CA VAL A 282 -20.26 8.29 8.56
C VAL A 282 -21.16 7.85 9.72
N TRP A 283 -21.81 6.69 9.62
CA TRP A 283 -22.64 6.16 10.72
C TRP A 283 -21.84 5.95 11.99
N ALA A 284 -20.60 5.49 11.89
CA ALA A 284 -19.72 5.35 13.05
C ALA A 284 -19.48 6.71 13.73
N MET A 285 -19.18 7.77 12.96
CA MET A 285 -19.00 9.11 13.52
C MET A 285 -20.27 9.68 14.16
N GLN A 286 -21.43 9.44 13.54
CA GLN A 286 -22.73 9.82 14.09
C GLN A 286 -23.02 9.09 15.41
N ALA A 287 -22.73 7.78 15.48
CA ALA A 287 -22.89 6.99 16.70
C ALA A 287 -21.99 7.48 17.85
N TYR A 288 -20.79 7.97 17.54
CA TYR A 288 -19.92 8.63 18.52
C TYR A 288 -20.38 10.04 18.91
N GLY A 289 -21.28 10.66 18.14
CA GLY A 289 -21.65 12.07 18.32
C GLY A 289 -20.54 13.05 17.92
N ALA A 290 -19.59 12.62 17.07
CA ALA A 290 -18.44 13.42 16.64
C ALA A 290 -18.81 14.38 15.48
N ALA A 291 -19.68 15.34 15.76
CA ALA A 291 -20.25 16.25 14.75
C ALA A 291 -19.18 17.06 13.98
N TYR A 292 -18.24 17.70 14.70
CA TYR A 292 -17.18 18.51 14.06
C TYR A 292 -16.22 17.68 13.21
N THR A 293 -15.84 16.47 13.67
CA THR A 293 -14.99 15.57 12.88
C THR A 293 -15.69 15.11 11.61
N LEU A 294 -16.98 14.79 11.69
CA LEU A 294 -17.76 14.42 10.53
C LEU A 294 -17.90 15.58 9.54
N GLN A 295 -18.21 16.78 10.04
CA GLN A 295 -18.32 17.99 9.22
C GLN A 295 -16.99 18.27 8.50
N GLU A 296 -15.87 18.27 9.22
CA GLU A 296 -14.53 18.50 8.67
C GLU A 296 -14.19 17.52 7.54
N LEU A 297 -14.48 16.23 7.73
CA LEU A 297 -14.21 15.18 6.73
C LEU A 297 -15.02 15.37 5.44
N LEU A 298 -16.28 15.82 5.56
CA LEU A 298 -17.21 15.96 4.43
C LEU A 298 -17.14 17.33 3.73
N THR A 299 -16.31 18.26 4.22
CA THR A 299 -16.21 19.64 3.70
C THR A 299 -14.78 19.98 3.32
N ILE A 300 -14.03 20.59 4.24
CA ILE A 300 -12.69 21.16 4.05
C ILE A 300 -11.61 20.10 3.73
N LYS A 301 -11.86 18.82 4.01
CA LYS A 301 -11.00 17.70 3.61
C LYS A 301 -11.44 17.01 2.30
N SER A 302 -12.52 17.47 1.68
CA SER A 302 -13.11 16.89 0.46
C SER A 302 -13.27 17.97 -0.62
N ASP A 303 -14.44 18.57 -0.72
CA ASP A 303 -14.96 19.33 -1.86
C ASP A 303 -15.39 20.76 -1.50
N ASP A 304 -15.00 21.27 -0.33
CA ASP A 304 -14.99 22.71 -0.07
C ASP A 304 -13.74 23.33 -0.72
N VAL A 305 -13.94 23.94 -1.89
CA VAL A 305 -12.86 24.47 -2.76
C VAL A 305 -12.09 25.61 -2.09
N VAL A 306 -12.80 26.51 -1.42
CA VAL A 306 -12.20 27.67 -0.74
C VAL A 306 -11.66 27.26 0.62
N GLY A 307 -12.42 26.45 1.37
CA GLY A 307 -12.06 26.00 2.70
C GLY A 307 -10.77 25.19 2.71
N ARG A 308 -10.55 24.28 1.75
CA ARG A 308 -9.31 23.48 1.70
C ARG A 308 -8.03 24.33 1.55
N VAL A 309 -8.10 25.45 0.81
CA VAL A 309 -6.97 26.36 0.63
C VAL A 309 -6.72 27.15 1.91
N LYS A 310 -7.78 27.71 2.51
CA LYS A 310 -7.70 28.46 3.78
C LYS A 310 -7.21 27.59 4.95
N VAL A 311 -7.63 26.33 4.99
CA VAL A 311 -7.15 25.35 5.98
C VAL A 311 -5.66 25.13 5.83
N TYR A 312 -5.17 24.94 4.61
CA TYR A 312 -3.74 24.76 4.36
C TYR A 312 -2.94 25.99 4.80
N GLU A 313 -3.42 27.19 4.46
CA GLU A 313 -2.82 28.45 4.87
C GLU A 313 -2.81 28.63 6.39
N ALA A 314 -3.93 28.36 7.07
CA ALA A 314 -4.04 28.43 8.52
C ALA A 314 -3.06 27.49 9.22
N ILE A 315 -2.92 26.24 8.73
CA ILE A 315 -1.94 25.27 9.26
C ILE A 315 -0.51 25.79 9.10
N VAL A 316 -0.16 26.36 7.95
CA VAL A 316 1.18 26.91 7.69
C VAL A 316 1.47 28.12 8.57
N LYS A 317 0.47 28.97 8.84
CA LYS A 317 0.58 30.14 9.72
C LYS A 317 0.49 29.80 11.21
N GLY A 318 0.04 28.60 11.57
CA GLY A 318 -0.23 28.23 12.96
C GLY A 318 -1.49 28.90 13.53
N GLU A 319 -2.42 29.27 12.66
CA GLU A 319 -3.72 29.85 13.01
C GLU A 319 -4.77 28.75 13.23
N ASN A 320 -5.92 29.12 13.79
CA ASN A 320 -7.04 28.20 13.96
C ASN A 320 -7.65 27.83 12.60
N ILE A 321 -8.15 26.60 12.52
CA ILE A 321 -8.88 26.11 11.35
C ILE A 321 -10.15 26.95 11.15
N PRO A 322 -10.40 27.50 9.94
CA PRO A 322 -11.58 28.29 9.64
C PRO A 322 -12.85 27.43 9.64
N ASP A 323 -14.00 28.09 9.75
CA ASP A 323 -15.30 27.41 9.66
C ASP A 323 -15.51 26.78 8.28
N PRO A 324 -16.03 25.54 8.21
CA PRO A 324 -16.34 24.89 6.94
C PRO A 324 -17.43 25.59 6.12
N GLY A 325 -17.23 25.63 4.81
CA GLY A 325 -18.20 26.13 3.84
C GLY A 325 -19.18 25.06 3.34
N ILE A 326 -19.82 25.37 2.21
CA ILE A 326 -20.79 24.49 1.55
C ILE A 326 -20.04 23.53 0.59
N PRO A 327 -20.27 22.20 0.67
CA PRO A 327 -19.67 21.25 -0.25
C PRO A 327 -20.07 21.49 -1.71
N GLU A 328 -19.12 21.38 -2.63
CA GLU A 328 -19.39 21.50 -4.06
C GLU A 328 -20.37 20.42 -4.56
N SER A 329 -20.29 19.21 -4.00
CA SER A 329 -21.25 18.13 -4.32
C SER A 329 -22.71 18.50 -4.10
N PHE A 330 -23.00 19.36 -3.11
CA PHE A 330 -24.35 19.88 -2.88
C PHE A 330 -24.78 20.87 -3.96
N LYS A 331 -23.86 21.77 -4.39
CA LYS A 331 -24.12 22.69 -5.52
C LYS A 331 -24.37 21.92 -6.82
N VAL A 332 -23.56 20.90 -7.10
CA VAL A 332 -23.73 20.01 -8.26
C VAL A 332 -25.08 19.32 -8.22
N LEU A 333 -25.50 18.76 -7.08
CA LEU A 333 -26.81 18.12 -6.91
C LEU A 333 -27.96 19.09 -7.25
N LEU A 334 -27.90 20.34 -6.76
CA LEU A 334 -28.91 21.35 -7.07
C LEU A 334 -28.99 21.63 -8.57
N LYS A 335 -27.84 21.74 -9.26
CA LYS A 335 -27.79 21.92 -10.72
C LYS A 335 -28.33 20.72 -11.48
N GLU A 336 -28.07 19.49 -11.00
CA GLU A 336 -28.65 18.28 -11.58
C GLU A 336 -30.17 18.25 -11.44
N LEU A 337 -30.71 18.60 -10.27
CA LEU A 337 -32.17 18.69 -10.07
C LEU A 337 -32.81 19.78 -10.95
N GLN A 338 -32.17 20.96 -11.05
CA GLN A 338 -32.62 22.03 -11.94
C GLN A 338 -32.61 21.60 -13.42
N SER A 339 -31.62 20.78 -13.82
CA SER A 339 -31.56 20.22 -15.18
C SER A 339 -32.72 19.27 -15.50
N LEU A 340 -33.33 18.68 -14.48
CA LEU A 340 -34.54 17.84 -14.58
C LEU A 340 -35.84 18.67 -14.54
N CYS A 341 -35.75 20.00 -14.69
CA CYS A 341 -36.87 20.93 -14.59
C CYS A 341 -37.54 20.95 -13.21
N LEU A 342 -36.82 20.57 -12.16
CA LEU A 342 -37.28 20.72 -10.78
C LEU A 342 -36.83 22.08 -10.25
N ASN A 343 -37.77 22.94 -9.85
CA ASN A 343 -37.41 24.18 -9.17
C ASN A 343 -37.05 23.89 -7.72
N VAL A 344 -35.76 23.99 -7.40
CA VAL A 344 -35.21 23.78 -6.05
C VAL A 344 -34.56 25.06 -5.58
N GLU A 345 -35.05 25.59 -4.46
CA GLU A 345 -34.60 26.84 -3.84
C GLU A 345 -34.12 26.57 -2.41
N VAL A 346 -33.04 27.24 -2.01
CA VAL A 346 -32.55 27.23 -0.62
C VAL A 346 -33.12 28.48 0.06
N LEU A 347 -33.90 28.29 1.11
CA LEU A 347 -34.56 29.40 1.82
C LEU A 347 -33.79 29.78 3.08
N ALA A 348 -33.63 31.07 3.32
CA ALA A 348 -33.20 31.60 4.60
C ALA A 348 -34.34 31.48 5.65
N ALA A 349 -34.03 31.79 6.91
CA ALA A 349 -34.99 31.69 8.02
C ALA A 349 -36.22 32.60 7.87
N ASP A 350 -36.12 33.67 7.08
CA ASP A 350 -37.20 34.61 6.77
C ASP A 350 -38.03 34.20 5.54
N GLY A 351 -37.70 33.06 4.91
CA GLY A 351 -38.37 32.54 3.72
C GLY A 351 -37.90 33.14 2.41
N THR A 352 -36.84 33.96 2.42
CA THR A 352 -36.27 34.52 1.19
C THR A 352 -35.36 33.50 0.49
N PRO A 353 -35.42 33.38 -0.86
CA PRO A 353 -34.48 32.55 -1.60
C PRO A 353 -33.04 33.08 -1.49
N MET A 354 -32.11 32.21 -1.15
CA MET A 354 -30.68 32.49 -1.08
C MET A 354 -29.99 32.00 -2.35
N GLU A 355 -29.30 32.90 -3.04
CA GLU A 355 -28.42 32.51 -4.14
C GLU A 355 -27.11 31.93 -3.58
N LEU A 356 -26.76 30.74 -4.05
CA LEU A 356 -25.46 30.15 -3.80
C LEU A 356 -24.50 30.69 -4.86
N SER A 357 -23.56 31.55 -4.45
CA SER A 357 -22.55 32.11 -5.36
C SER A 357 -21.75 30.99 -6.04
N SER A 358 -21.39 31.26 -7.29
CA SER A 358 -20.51 30.39 -8.05
C SER A 358 -19.08 30.56 -7.53
N THR A 359 -18.28 29.49 -7.59
CA THR A 359 -16.90 29.49 -7.11
C THR A 359 -16.03 30.54 -7.82
N ASP A 360 -16.40 30.92 -9.04
CA ASP A 360 -15.72 31.94 -9.84
C ASP A 360 -15.87 33.35 -9.26
N ASP A 361 -17.03 33.68 -8.67
CA ASP A 361 -17.28 34.99 -8.06
C ASP A 361 -16.45 35.17 -6.77
N ASP A 362 -16.38 34.10 -5.95
CA ASP A 362 -15.63 34.09 -4.70
C ASP A 362 -14.10 34.17 -4.92
N GLU A 363 -13.58 33.55 -5.99
CA GLU A 363 -12.15 33.63 -6.36
C GLU A 363 -11.75 35.02 -6.85
N LEU A 364 -12.61 35.66 -7.65
CA LEU A 364 -12.35 37.01 -8.19
C LEU A 364 -12.30 38.06 -7.07
N ASP A 365 -13.26 38.00 -6.14
CA ASP A 365 -13.32 38.89 -5.00
C ASP A 365 -12.12 38.69 -4.06
N HIS A 366 -11.66 37.45 -3.87
CA HIS A 366 -10.51 37.15 -3.03
C HIS A 366 -9.18 37.61 -3.66
N ALA A 367 -9.00 37.44 -4.96
CA ALA A 367 -7.82 37.93 -5.67
C ALA A 367 -7.73 39.46 -5.62
N ASN A 368 -8.87 40.14 -5.81
CA ASN A 368 -8.95 41.60 -5.71
C ASN A 368 -8.67 42.11 -4.29
N ALA A 369 -9.19 41.42 -3.26
CA ALA A 369 -8.94 41.75 -1.86
C ALA A 369 -7.47 41.55 -1.46
N ALA A 370 -6.82 40.48 -1.93
CA ALA A 370 -5.41 40.20 -1.66
C ALA A 370 -4.46 41.26 -2.27
N LEU A 371 -4.84 41.84 -3.41
CA LEU A 371 -4.11 42.93 -4.07
C LEU A 371 -4.47 44.32 -3.52
N GLY A 372 -5.47 44.42 -2.63
CA GLY A 372 -5.95 45.70 -2.09
C GLY A 372 -6.65 46.58 -3.12
N ILE A 373 -7.14 46.01 -4.23
CA ILE A 373 -7.76 46.74 -5.32
C ILE A 373 -9.28 46.63 -5.16
N ASN A 374 -9.90 47.66 -4.57
CA ASN A 374 -11.35 47.78 -4.58
C ASN A 374 -11.80 48.50 -5.88
N LEU A 375 -12.37 47.73 -6.81
CA LEU A 375 -12.91 48.24 -8.08
C LEU A 375 -14.39 48.64 -7.99
N SER A 376 -14.99 48.75 -6.80
CA SER A 376 -16.32 49.33 -6.62
C SER A 376 -16.27 50.85 -6.83
N ARG A 377 -16.15 51.29 -8.09
CA ARG A 377 -16.42 52.67 -8.47
C ARG A 377 -17.94 52.82 -8.47
N ASP A 378 -18.45 53.54 -7.49
CA ASP A 378 -19.87 53.87 -7.33
C ASP A 378 -20.29 54.73 -8.53
N GLU A 379 -20.87 54.12 -9.58
CA GLU A 379 -21.46 54.86 -10.70
C GLU A 379 -22.80 55.46 -10.25
N ARG A 380 -22.73 56.62 -9.58
CA ARG A 380 -23.88 57.53 -9.46
C ARG A 380 -23.79 58.59 -10.55
N PRO A 381 -24.81 58.76 -11.42
CA PRO A 381 -24.77 59.72 -12.52
C PRO A 381 -25.02 61.19 -12.15
N ASP A 382 -25.10 61.54 -10.86
CA ASP A 382 -25.59 62.86 -10.45
C ASP A 382 -24.55 63.63 -9.63
N ALA A 383 -23.57 64.21 -10.33
CA ALA A 383 -22.70 65.25 -9.76
C ALA A 383 -22.15 66.18 -10.84
N ASP A 384 -23.02 66.70 -11.71
CA ASP A 384 -22.76 67.92 -12.48
C ASP A 384 -24.03 68.76 -12.50
N SER A 385 -24.38 69.33 -11.35
CA SER A 385 -25.26 70.48 -11.28
C SER A 385 -24.82 71.41 -10.15
N ASP A 386 -24.68 72.68 -10.53
CA ASP A 386 -24.58 73.87 -9.69
C ASP A 386 -23.29 74.16 -8.94
N VAL A 387 -22.44 74.98 -9.58
CA VAL A 387 -21.85 76.14 -8.90
C VAL A 387 -22.06 77.37 -9.80
N GLY A 388 -22.82 78.34 -9.29
CA GLY A 388 -23.02 79.66 -9.89
C GLY A 388 -21.85 80.62 -9.70
#